data_AF-A0A401P2Y2-F1
#
_entry.id   AF-A0A401P2Y2-F1
#
_cell.length_a   1.000
_cell.length_b   1.000
_cell.length_c   1.000
_cell.angle_alpha   90.00
_cell.angle_beta   90.00
_cell.angle_gamma   90.00
#
_symmetry.space_group_name_H-M   'P 1'
#
loop_
_entity.id
_entity.type
_entity.pdbx_description
1 polymer ?
#
loop_
_entity_poly.entity_id
_entity_poly.type
_entity_poly.pdbx_seq_one_letter_code
_entity_poly.pdbx_strand_id
1 'polypeptide(L)'
;VWPTPTGTLTYFWWLENKTEPIITLEENASFTFATEGINSVTVQVSAGNSILQDIKSIAVFDSHRSLLLSFTPNLEDYNPDIPEWRHDLSTLVKRTLGQVTAVPEQQMLLAILPGLPTAAELYILPHQGSAEEKLDSLRLDQILDMVIQALNQNRVQFELKPGIQIIVSTAHLTLAPLVDSSPGHSGSALLMLLSLAFVGLAVFVIYKFKSALSSLIHHVGGSAREEWPLRAPGNNPTVTENESTKEIPSYV
;
A
#
# COMPACT_ATOMS: atom_id res chain seq x y z
N VAL A 1 18.59 31.89 -25.40
CA VAL A 1 19.58 31.26 -26.29
C VAL A 1 20.85 31.10 -25.47
N TRP A 2 21.18 29.88 -25.04
CA TRP A 2 22.47 29.61 -24.42
C TRP A 2 23.57 29.75 -25.47
N PRO A 3 24.70 30.40 -25.20
CA PRO A 3 25.80 30.44 -26.15
C PRO A 3 26.32 29.00 -26.33
N THR A 4 26.25 28.48 -27.56
CA THR A 4 26.89 27.21 -27.91
C THR A 4 28.40 27.43 -27.82
N PRO A 5 29.11 26.79 -26.88
CA PRO A 5 30.53 27.07 -26.70
C PRO A 5 31.31 26.49 -27.88
N THR A 6 32.00 27.35 -28.62
CA THR A 6 33.03 26.94 -29.57
C THR A 6 34.37 26.85 -28.83
N GLY A 7 34.54 25.85 -27.96
CA GLY A 7 35.79 25.66 -27.19
C GLY A 7 35.68 24.72 -25.99
N THR A 8 36.83 24.41 -25.37
CA THR A 8 36.90 23.67 -24.10
C THR A 8 36.34 24.52 -22.96
N LEU A 9 35.32 24.00 -22.28
CA LEU A 9 34.81 24.60 -21.05
C LEU A 9 35.59 24.06 -19.85
N THR A 10 35.92 24.95 -18.91
CA THR A 10 36.47 24.57 -17.60
C THR A 10 35.50 25.00 -16.52
N TYR A 11 35.09 24.05 -15.69
CA TYR A 11 34.16 24.24 -14.58
C TYR A 11 34.93 24.27 -13.27
N PHE A 12 34.59 25.22 -12.42
CA PHE A 12 35.13 25.38 -11.07
C PHE A 12 33.97 25.28 -10.09
N TRP A 13 34.03 24.29 -9.21
CA TRP A 13 32.99 24.00 -8.24
C TRP A 13 33.50 24.30 -6.83
N TRP A 14 32.93 25.31 -6.18
CA TRP A 14 33.11 25.51 -4.74
C TRP A 14 31.96 24.85 -4.01
N LEU A 15 32.29 23.83 -3.24
CA LEU A 15 31.36 22.98 -2.52
C LEU A 15 31.66 23.15 -1.03
N GLU A 16 30.62 23.41 -0.24
CA GLU A 16 30.75 23.78 1.17
C GLU A 16 31.55 25.09 1.36
N ASN A 17 32.16 25.28 2.54
CA ASN A 17 33.00 26.43 2.86
C ASN A 17 34.48 26.20 2.48
N LYS A 18 34.74 25.44 1.41
CA LYS A 18 36.10 25.19 0.93
C LYS A 18 36.54 26.32 0.02
N THR A 19 37.77 26.81 0.24
CA THR A 19 38.36 27.89 -0.56
C THR A 19 38.88 27.40 -1.92
N GLU A 20 39.26 26.13 -2.01
CA GLU A 20 39.77 25.52 -3.24
C GLU A 20 38.63 24.90 -4.06
N PRO A 21 38.47 25.26 -5.34
CA PRO A 21 37.46 24.66 -6.21
C PRO A 21 37.90 23.28 -6.70
N ILE A 22 36.92 22.42 -6.92
CA ILE A 22 37.09 21.23 -7.75
C ILE A 22 37.04 21.67 -9.21
N ILE A 23 38.03 21.27 -10.01
CA ILE A 23 38.14 21.66 -11.41
C ILE A 23 37.77 20.47 -12.30
N THR A 24 36.77 20.65 -13.17
CA THR A 24 36.32 19.61 -14.11
C THR A 24 36.21 20.16 -15.53
N LEU A 25 36.30 19.28 -16.53
CA LEU A 25 35.94 19.59 -17.91
C LEU A 25 34.53 19.10 -18.26
N GLU A 26 33.95 18.29 -17.39
CA GLU A 26 32.58 17.77 -17.48
C GLU A 26 31.58 18.76 -16.87
N GLU A 27 30.39 18.84 -17.45
CA GLU A 27 29.31 19.74 -16.98
C GLU A 27 28.71 19.33 -15.65
N ASN A 28 29.02 18.13 -15.16
CA ASN A 28 28.50 17.57 -13.94
C ASN A 28 29.62 17.28 -12.94
N ALA A 29 29.25 17.30 -11.66
CA ALA A 29 30.11 16.91 -10.56
C ALA A 29 29.22 16.29 -9.47
N SER A 30 29.73 15.24 -8.82
CA SER A 30 29.05 14.56 -7.73
C SER A 30 29.71 14.89 -6.40
N PHE A 31 28.91 15.21 -5.39
CA PHE A 31 29.39 15.58 -4.06
C PHE A 31 28.40 15.14 -2.98
N THR A 32 28.92 14.76 -1.82
CA THR A 32 28.14 14.35 -0.67
C THR A 32 28.45 15.28 0.50
N PHE A 33 27.42 15.92 1.05
CA PHE A 33 27.54 16.75 2.25
C PHE A 33 27.64 15.87 3.49
N ALA A 34 28.62 16.17 4.35
CA ALA A 34 28.83 15.40 5.58
C ALA A 34 28.08 15.97 6.79
N THR A 35 27.60 17.21 6.71
CA THR A 35 26.98 17.93 7.83
C THR A 35 25.63 18.48 7.45
N GLU A 36 24.69 18.43 8.40
CA GLU A 36 23.39 19.07 8.29
C GLU A 36 23.54 20.59 8.21
N GLY A 37 22.66 21.24 7.45
CA GLY A 37 22.58 22.69 7.40
C GLY A 37 22.43 23.26 5.99
N ILE A 38 22.49 24.59 5.92
CA ILE A 38 22.42 25.31 4.66
C ILE A 38 23.83 25.47 4.10
N ASN A 39 24.09 24.84 2.97
CA ASN A 39 25.37 24.88 2.27
C ASN A 39 25.22 25.68 0.97
N SER A 40 26.22 26.49 0.62
CA SER A 40 26.27 27.16 -0.69
C SER A 40 27.10 26.35 -1.66
N VAL A 41 26.56 26.14 -2.86
CA VAL A 41 27.28 25.59 -4.01
C VAL A 41 27.48 26.72 -5.01
N THR A 42 28.73 27.00 -5.35
CA THR A 42 29.07 27.96 -6.41
C THR A 42 29.66 27.21 -7.58
N VAL A 43 29.16 27.48 -8.77
CA VAL A 43 29.74 26.99 -10.02
C VAL A 43 30.19 28.19 -10.85
N GLN A 44 31.43 28.12 -11.33
CA GLN A 44 31.96 29.07 -12.31
C GLN A 44 32.36 28.30 -13.56
N VAL A 45 31.96 28.80 -14.72
CA VAL A 45 32.30 28.23 -16.02
C VAL A 45 33.16 29.24 -16.76
N SER A 46 34.33 28.78 -17.22
CA SER A 46 35.26 29.56 -18.04
C SER A 46 35.32 29.00 -19.44
N ALA A 47 35.20 29.87 -20.44
CA ALA A 47 35.28 29.58 -21.86
C ALA A 47 36.15 30.64 -22.55
N GLY A 48 37.43 30.36 -22.73
CA GLY A 48 38.38 31.31 -23.32
C GLY A 48 38.51 32.60 -22.51
N ASN A 49 37.89 33.68 -22.97
CA ASN A 49 37.88 34.99 -22.31
C ASN A 49 36.58 35.30 -21.54
N SER A 50 35.61 34.39 -21.55
CA SER A 50 34.30 34.57 -20.94
C SER A 50 34.18 33.74 -19.67
N ILE A 51 33.64 34.34 -18.61
CA ILE A 51 33.38 33.67 -17.33
C ILE A 51 31.93 33.93 -16.93
N LEU A 52 31.23 32.86 -16.54
CA LEU A 52 29.91 32.91 -15.93
C LEU A 52 29.98 32.24 -14.57
N GLN A 53 29.24 32.75 -13.59
CA GLN A 53 29.18 32.19 -12.25
C GLN A 53 27.74 32.21 -11.75
N ASP A 54 27.34 31.14 -11.07
CA ASP A 54 26.06 31.04 -10.37
C ASP A 54 26.26 30.43 -8.98
N ILE A 55 25.38 30.79 -8.05
CA ILE A 55 25.43 30.35 -6.65
C ILE A 55 24.05 29.85 -6.23
N LYS A 56 24.00 28.66 -5.65
CA LYS A 56 22.76 28.08 -5.13
C LYS A 56 22.92 27.57 -3.72
N SER A 57 21.96 27.87 -2.86
CA SER A 57 21.87 27.33 -1.50
C SER A 57 21.15 25.99 -1.51
N ILE A 58 21.72 25.01 -0.81
CA ILE A 58 21.19 23.66 -0.63
C ILE A 58 21.01 23.43 0.87
N ALA A 59 19.79 23.08 1.29
CA ALA A 59 19.52 22.64 2.65
C ALA A 59 19.70 21.13 2.74
N VAL A 60 20.50 20.68 3.70
CA VAL A 60 20.77 19.27 3.99
C VAL A 60 20.14 18.96 5.34
N PHE A 61 19.38 17.87 5.41
CA PHE A 61 18.69 17.39 6.61
C PHE A 61 19.11 15.95 6.91
N ASP A 62 19.42 15.64 8.16
CA ASP A 62 19.75 14.28 8.58
C ASP A 62 18.48 13.46 8.85
N SER A 63 17.55 14.04 9.63
CA SER A 63 16.26 13.42 9.94
C SER A 63 15.14 14.01 9.08
N HIS A 64 14.45 13.16 8.32
CA HIS A 64 13.26 13.53 7.58
C HIS A 64 12.33 12.31 7.39
N ARG A 65 11.12 12.56 6.89
CA ARG A 65 10.23 11.51 6.40
C ARG A 65 9.80 11.81 4.99
N SER A 66 9.91 10.83 4.10
CA SER A 66 9.45 10.96 2.71
C SER A 66 8.19 10.15 2.46
N LEU A 67 7.37 10.64 1.53
CA LEU A 67 6.15 10.00 1.09
C LEU A 67 5.98 10.24 -0.41
N LEU A 68 5.86 9.15 -1.17
CA LEU A 68 5.52 9.24 -2.59
C LEU A 68 4.02 9.48 -2.73
N LEU A 69 3.67 10.44 -3.57
CA LEU A 69 2.31 10.86 -3.88
C LEU A 69 1.99 10.59 -5.35
N SER A 70 0.75 10.19 -5.59
CA SER A 70 0.18 10.04 -6.92
C SER A 70 -0.98 11.02 -7.10
N PHE A 71 -1.29 11.30 -8.36
CA PHE A 71 -2.38 12.16 -8.75
C PHE A 71 -3.42 11.35 -9.51
N THR A 72 -4.63 11.89 -9.61
CA THR A 72 -5.66 11.30 -10.47
C THR A 72 -5.22 11.31 -11.95
N PRO A 73 -5.54 10.27 -12.74
CA PRO A 73 -5.05 10.10 -14.11
C PRO A 73 -5.39 11.25 -15.08
N ASN A 74 -6.42 12.04 -14.79
CA ASN A 74 -6.81 13.20 -15.59
C ASN A 74 -5.82 14.37 -15.51
N LEU A 75 -4.87 14.37 -14.56
CA LEU A 75 -3.80 15.36 -14.53
C LEU A 75 -2.87 15.24 -15.74
N GLU A 76 -2.68 14.04 -16.28
CA GLU A 76 -1.70 13.76 -17.32
C GLU A 76 -2.03 14.47 -18.64
N ASP A 77 -3.31 14.64 -18.96
CA ASP A 77 -3.78 15.37 -20.15
C ASP A 77 -3.36 16.86 -20.12
N TYR A 78 -2.97 17.37 -18.96
CA TYR A 78 -2.61 18.76 -18.72
C TYR A 78 -1.18 18.94 -18.23
N ASN A 79 -0.35 17.89 -18.23
CA ASN A 79 1.04 17.98 -17.83
C ASN A 79 1.91 18.45 -19.03
N PRO A 80 2.43 19.69 -19.03
CA PRO A 80 3.28 20.20 -20.11
C PRO A 80 4.75 19.75 -20.01
N ASP A 81 5.13 18.99 -18.97
CA ASP A 81 6.49 18.51 -18.68
C ASP A 81 7.56 19.63 -18.58
N ILE A 82 7.17 20.80 -18.08
CA ILE A 82 8.08 21.93 -17.84
C ILE A 82 8.29 22.18 -16.34
N PRO A 83 9.48 22.67 -15.92
CA PRO A 83 9.81 22.88 -14.52
C PRO A 83 8.95 23.96 -13.83
N GLU A 84 8.54 25.00 -14.54
CA GLU A 84 7.71 26.08 -13.98
C GLU A 84 6.34 25.55 -13.54
N TRP A 85 5.69 24.75 -14.39
CA TRP A 85 4.42 24.10 -14.06
C TRP A 85 4.55 23.17 -12.85
N ARG A 86 5.65 22.41 -12.77
CA ARG A 86 5.94 21.54 -11.62
C ARG A 86 6.10 22.32 -10.32
N HIS A 87 6.71 23.51 -10.38
CA HIS A 87 6.84 24.40 -9.23
C HIS A 87 5.50 24.98 -8.78
N ASP A 88 4.64 25.38 -9.72
CA ASP A 88 3.31 25.89 -9.41
C ASP A 88 2.42 24.79 -8.82
N LEU A 89 2.47 23.59 -9.40
CA LEU A 89 1.74 22.42 -8.89
C LEU A 89 2.23 22.02 -7.49
N SER A 90 3.56 22.01 -7.25
CA SER A 90 4.08 21.67 -5.93
C SER A 90 3.63 22.69 -4.87
N THR A 91 3.64 23.98 -5.22
CA THR A 91 3.18 25.05 -4.33
C THR A 91 1.69 24.89 -4.00
N LEU A 92 0.87 24.54 -5.00
CA LEU A 92 -0.56 24.30 -4.81
C LEU A 92 -0.83 23.13 -3.87
N VAL A 93 -0.20 21.97 -4.14
CA VAL A 93 -0.38 20.75 -3.33
C VAL A 93 0.08 20.97 -1.89
N LYS A 94 1.25 21.62 -1.72
CA LYS A 94 1.82 21.95 -0.42
C LYS A 94 0.90 22.87 0.40
N ARG A 95 0.31 23.89 -0.23
CA ARG A 95 -0.68 24.77 0.41
C ARG A 95 -1.93 24.01 0.84
N THR A 96 -2.47 23.17 -0.04
CA THR A 96 -3.66 22.36 0.27
C THR A 96 -3.38 21.39 1.41
N LEU A 97 -2.23 20.73 1.41
CA LEU A 97 -1.80 19.86 2.52
C LEU A 97 -1.75 20.64 3.83
N GLY A 98 -1.08 21.80 3.87
CA GLY A 98 -0.97 22.63 5.07
C GLY A 98 -2.33 23.08 5.62
N GLN A 99 -3.29 23.37 4.74
CA GLN A 99 -4.65 23.73 5.15
C GLN A 99 -5.42 22.56 5.77
N VAL A 100 -5.24 21.34 5.26
CA VAL A 100 -5.98 20.16 5.71
C VAL A 100 -5.39 19.55 6.98
N THR A 101 -4.05 19.57 7.12
CA THR A 101 -3.33 18.94 8.23
C THR A 101 -2.87 19.93 9.30
N ALA A 102 -3.02 21.24 9.07
CA ALA A 102 -2.47 22.30 9.92
C ALA A 102 -0.93 22.23 10.09
N VAL A 103 -0.22 21.53 9.19
CA VAL A 103 1.23 21.46 9.18
C VAL A 103 1.80 22.72 8.50
N PRO A 104 2.79 23.42 9.11
CA PRO A 104 3.39 24.59 8.50
C PRO A 104 4.09 24.26 7.17
N GLU A 105 3.92 25.12 6.17
CA GLU A 105 4.55 24.95 4.86
C GLU A 105 6.09 24.87 4.96
N GLN A 106 6.71 25.53 5.93
CA GLN A 106 8.16 25.50 6.12
C GLN A 106 8.68 24.12 6.53
N GLN A 107 7.82 23.26 7.09
CA GLN A 107 8.14 21.88 7.46
C GLN A 107 7.87 20.87 6.33
N MET A 108 7.49 21.34 5.14
CA MET A 108 7.19 20.49 3.99
C MET A 108 8.03 20.89 2.78
N LEU A 109 8.70 19.93 2.16
CA LEU A 109 9.24 20.08 0.81
C LEU A 109 8.48 19.16 -0.12
N LEU A 110 8.15 19.63 -1.31
CA LEU A 110 7.43 18.82 -2.29
C LEU A 110 8.09 18.98 -3.65
N ALA A 111 8.47 17.85 -4.26
CA ALA A 111 9.05 17.80 -5.59
C ALA A 111 8.14 17.01 -6.52
N ILE A 112 7.68 17.64 -7.61
CA ILE A 112 7.00 16.91 -8.69
C ILE A 112 8.08 16.27 -9.58
N LEU A 113 8.01 14.94 -9.73
CA LEU A 113 8.97 14.17 -10.52
C LEU A 113 8.73 14.42 -12.02
N PRO A 114 9.80 14.48 -12.84
CA PRO A 114 9.65 14.52 -14.30
C PRO A 114 9.06 13.22 -14.84
N GLY A 115 8.33 13.32 -15.96
CA GLY A 115 7.78 12.16 -16.67
C GLY A 115 6.33 11.81 -16.28
N LEU A 116 5.89 10.65 -16.79
CA LEU A 116 4.53 10.13 -16.64
C LEU A 116 4.57 8.71 -16.04
N PRO A 117 3.58 8.32 -15.20
CA PRO A 117 2.54 9.17 -14.63
C PRO A 117 3.14 10.25 -13.71
N THR A 118 2.46 11.38 -13.61
CA THR A 118 2.86 12.47 -12.72
C THR A 118 2.87 11.93 -11.29
N ALA A 119 4.02 12.06 -10.64
CA ALA A 119 4.23 11.65 -9.26
C ALA A 119 4.93 12.77 -8.50
N ALA A 120 4.81 12.77 -7.18
CA ALA A 120 5.49 13.73 -6.34
C ALA A 120 6.11 13.07 -5.12
N GLU A 121 7.21 13.62 -4.64
CA GLU A 121 7.82 13.20 -3.38
C GLU A 121 7.68 14.32 -2.36
N LEU A 122 6.97 14.02 -1.27
CA LEU A 122 6.78 14.90 -0.13
C LEU A 122 7.81 14.55 0.93
N TYR A 123 8.49 15.56 1.47
CA TYR A 123 9.38 15.43 2.61
C TYR A 123 8.84 16.26 3.77
N ILE A 124 8.71 15.64 4.93
CA ILE A 124 8.41 16.30 6.20
C ILE A 124 9.73 16.53 6.93
N LEU A 125 9.95 17.79 7.30
CA LEU A 125 11.17 18.28 7.94
C LEU A 125 10.94 18.50 9.45
N PRO A 126 11.99 18.34 10.28
CA PRO A 126 11.90 18.59 11.71
C PRO A 126 11.62 20.07 11.98
N HIS A 127 11.02 20.34 13.14
CA HIS A 127 10.78 21.72 13.57
C HIS A 127 12.10 22.39 13.94
N GLN A 128 12.40 23.56 13.35
CA GLN A 128 13.62 24.29 13.68
C GLN A 128 13.62 24.71 15.15
N GLY A 129 14.59 24.21 15.93
CA GLY A 129 14.80 24.61 17.33
C GLY A 129 14.56 23.54 18.41
N SER A 130 14.32 22.29 18.03
CA SER A 130 14.26 21.17 18.98
C SER A 130 15.64 20.52 19.10
N ALA A 131 16.16 20.43 20.34
CA ALA A 131 17.48 19.87 20.62
C ALA A 131 17.46 18.34 20.86
N GLU A 132 16.27 17.71 20.76
CA GLU A 132 16.09 16.29 21.05
C GLU A 132 15.68 15.50 19.79
N GLU A 133 16.67 14.94 19.10
CA GLU A 133 16.50 14.14 17.86
C GLU A 133 15.44 13.02 17.99
N LYS A 134 15.39 12.36 19.17
CA LYS A 134 14.43 11.28 19.41
C LYS A 134 12.98 11.80 19.53
N LEU A 135 12.78 12.99 20.09
CA LEU A 135 11.47 13.61 20.15
C LEU A 135 11.02 14.09 18.77
N ASP A 136 11.97 14.57 17.96
CA ASP A 136 11.71 15.01 16.59
C ASP A 136 11.31 13.86 15.68
N SER A 137 11.99 12.72 15.74
CA SER A 137 11.60 11.52 14.97
C SER A 137 10.18 11.05 15.27
N LEU A 138 9.80 10.93 16.54
CA LEU A 138 8.43 10.56 16.93
C LEU A 138 7.39 11.58 16.46
N ARG A 139 7.73 12.87 16.49
CA ARG A 139 6.86 13.93 15.98
C ARG A 139 6.72 13.90 14.47
N LEU A 140 7.81 13.62 13.74
CA LEU A 140 7.78 13.45 12.29
C LEU A 140 6.86 12.29 11.89
N ASP A 141 6.93 11.17 12.61
CA ASP A 141 6.04 10.03 12.37
C ASP A 141 4.57 10.40 12.61
N GLN A 142 4.26 11.13 13.69
CA GLN A 142 2.90 11.63 13.96
C GLN A 142 2.38 12.58 12.88
N ILE A 143 3.23 13.49 12.39
CA ILE A 143 2.87 14.40 11.30
C ILE A 143 2.64 13.62 10.01
N LEU A 144 3.52 12.66 9.69
CA LEU A 144 3.38 11.81 8.52
C LEU A 144 2.06 11.01 8.56
N ASP A 145 1.72 10.40 9.70
CA ASP A 145 0.47 9.66 9.88
C ASP A 145 -0.76 10.57 9.65
N MET A 146 -0.72 11.80 10.17
CA MET A 146 -1.78 12.79 9.94
C MET A 146 -1.92 13.15 8.45
N VAL A 147 -0.80 13.32 7.75
CA VAL A 147 -0.77 13.57 6.30
C VAL A 147 -1.35 12.39 5.53
N ILE A 148 -0.91 11.16 5.84
CA ILE A 148 -1.42 9.93 5.22
C ILE A 148 -2.93 9.81 5.45
N GLN A 149 -3.40 10.08 6.66
CA GLN A 149 -4.83 10.06 6.96
C GLN A 149 -5.62 11.09 6.14
N ALA A 150 -5.10 12.30 5.99
CA ALA A 150 -5.72 13.34 5.16
C ALA A 150 -5.79 12.96 3.68
N LEU A 151 -4.72 12.35 3.14
CA LEU A 151 -4.66 11.84 1.78
C LEU A 151 -5.66 10.70 1.55
N ASN A 152 -5.69 9.71 2.45
CA ASN A 152 -6.61 8.56 2.36
C ASN A 152 -8.09 8.95 2.50
N GLN A 153 -8.37 10.10 3.11
CA GLN A 153 -9.72 10.66 3.20
C GLN A 153 -10.08 11.54 1.97
N ASN A 154 -9.24 11.57 0.93
CA ASN A 154 -9.38 12.39 -0.27
C ASN A 154 -9.60 13.88 0.03
N ARG A 155 -9.07 14.38 1.16
CA ARG A 155 -9.19 15.78 1.54
C ARG A 155 -8.25 16.69 0.75
N VAL A 156 -7.16 16.12 0.25
CA VAL A 156 -6.17 16.83 -0.56
C VAL A 156 -6.61 16.78 -2.02
N GLN A 157 -7.43 17.74 -2.39
CA GLN A 157 -7.97 17.86 -3.74
C GLN A 157 -8.01 19.33 -4.16
N PHE A 158 -7.87 19.57 -5.45
CA PHE A 158 -7.94 20.90 -6.03
C PHE A 158 -8.54 20.84 -7.43
N GLU A 159 -9.08 21.97 -7.89
CA GLU A 159 -9.60 22.10 -9.24
C GLU A 159 -8.52 22.73 -10.12
N LEU A 160 -8.06 22.00 -11.14
CA LEU A 160 -7.02 22.49 -12.06
C LEU A 160 -7.61 23.49 -13.06
N LYS A 161 -8.81 23.18 -13.56
CA LYS A 161 -9.63 23.97 -14.48
C LYS A 161 -11.09 23.70 -14.17
N PRO A 162 -12.03 24.58 -14.57
CA PRO A 162 -13.46 24.35 -14.40
C PRO A 162 -13.87 22.93 -14.82
N GLY A 163 -14.34 22.13 -13.87
CA GLY A 163 -14.79 20.74 -14.07
C GLY A 163 -13.69 19.67 -14.07
N ILE A 164 -12.42 20.03 -13.84
CA ILE A 164 -11.29 19.10 -13.73
C ILE A 164 -10.78 19.08 -12.29
N GLN A 165 -11.28 18.12 -11.52
CA GLN A 165 -10.86 17.88 -10.15
C GLN A 165 -9.67 16.92 -10.11
N ILE A 166 -8.63 17.32 -9.39
CA ILE A 166 -7.44 16.51 -9.14
C ILE A 166 -7.43 16.11 -7.67
N ILE A 167 -7.24 14.81 -7.42
CA ILE A 167 -7.08 14.27 -6.06
C ILE A 167 -5.64 13.79 -5.91
N VAL A 168 -5.04 14.10 -4.76
CA VAL A 168 -3.71 13.63 -4.39
C VAL A 168 -3.86 12.48 -3.42
N SER A 169 -3.15 11.39 -3.68
CA SER A 169 -3.19 10.17 -2.87
C SER A 169 -1.78 9.68 -2.56
N THR A 170 -1.67 8.78 -1.60
CA THR A 170 -0.41 8.06 -1.37
C THR A 170 -0.13 7.17 -2.59
N ALA A 171 1.04 7.32 -3.19
CA ALA A 171 1.52 6.35 -4.15
C ALA A 171 1.98 5.13 -3.34
N HIS A 172 1.06 4.22 -3.09
CA HIS A 172 1.48 2.88 -2.74
C HIS A 172 2.27 2.36 -3.95
N LEU A 173 3.56 2.04 -3.76
CA LEU A 173 4.23 1.03 -4.58
C LEU A 173 3.56 -0.32 -4.27
N THR A 174 2.25 -0.40 -4.51
CA THR A 174 1.60 -1.64 -4.77
C THR A 174 2.28 -2.18 -6.02
N LEU A 175 3.27 -3.04 -5.81
CA LEU A 175 3.17 -4.40 -6.33
C LEU A 175 1.78 -4.94 -5.97
N ALA A 176 0.72 -4.36 -6.55
CA ALA A 176 -0.57 -4.97 -6.50
C ALA A 176 -0.35 -6.30 -7.22
N PRO A 177 -0.79 -7.44 -6.67
CA PRO A 177 -1.15 -8.51 -7.57
C PRO A 177 -2.26 -7.88 -8.42
N LEU A 178 -1.91 -7.55 -9.67
CA LEU A 178 -2.88 -7.25 -10.69
C LEU A 178 -3.72 -8.52 -10.77
N VAL A 179 -4.82 -8.57 -10.03
CA VAL A 179 -5.90 -9.53 -10.28
C VAL A 179 -6.56 -9.00 -11.54
N ASP A 180 -5.83 -9.13 -12.64
CA ASP A 180 -6.38 -9.09 -13.97
C ASP A 180 -7.38 -10.24 -14.00
N SER A 181 -8.64 -9.83 -13.94
CA SER A 181 -9.76 -10.64 -14.37
C SER A 181 -9.61 -10.83 -15.89
N SER A 182 -8.71 -11.72 -16.30
CA SER A 182 -8.65 -12.24 -17.66
C SER A 182 -8.96 -13.74 -17.63
N PRO A 183 -9.89 -14.22 -18.48
CA PRO A 183 -10.38 -15.60 -18.47
C PRO A 183 -9.34 -16.54 -19.06
N GLY A 184 -8.32 -16.89 -18.28
CA GLY A 184 -7.26 -17.83 -18.65
C GLY A 184 -7.28 -19.08 -17.78
N HIS A 185 -8.25 -19.98 -18.01
CA HIS A 185 -8.29 -21.42 -17.70
C HIS A 185 -7.87 -22.01 -16.32
N SER A 186 -7.32 -21.26 -15.36
CA SER A 186 -6.80 -21.83 -14.11
C SER A 186 -7.54 -21.40 -12.84
N GLY A 187 -8.32 -20.30 -12.88
CA GLY A 187 -9.21 -19.91 -11.77
C GLY A 187 -10.42 -20.83 -11.63
N SER A 188 -11.04 -21.22 -12.75
CA SER A 188 -12.19 -22.13 -12.75
C SER A 188 -11.82 -23.55 -12.30
N ALA A 189 -10.63 -24.05 -12.67
CA ALA A 189 -10.16 -25.37 -12.27
C ALA A 189 -9.91 -25.44 -10.76
N LEU A 190 -9.32 -24.38 -10.18
CA LEU A 190 -9.10 -24.29 -8.74
C LEU A 190 -10.41 -24.18 -7.97
N LEU A 191 -11.37 -23.37 -8.43
CA LEU A 191 -12.71 -23.30 -7.83
C LEU A 191 -13.48 -24.62 -7.94
N MET A 192 -13.28 -25.39 -9.02
CA MET A 192 -13.87 -26.72 -9.19
C MET A 192 -13.23 -27.76 -8.27
N LEU A 193 -11.90 -27.71 -8.09
CA LEU A 193 -11.22 -28.57 -7.12
C LEU A 193 -11.64 -28.23 -5.69
N LEU A 194 -11.77 -26.94 -5.38
CA LEU A 194 -12.23 -26.47 -4.08
C LEU A 194 -13.66 -26.93 -3.82
N SER A 195 -14.56 -26.80 -4.80
CA SER A 195 -15.95 -27.26 -4.65
C SER A 195 -16.04 -28.78 -4.51
N LEU A 196 -15.25 -29.55 -5.27
CA LEU A 196 -15.21 -31.00 -5.15
C LEU A 196 -14.64 -31.45 -3.80
N ALA A 197 -13.64 -30.75 -3.27
CA ALA A 197 -13.10 -31.00 -1.93
C ALA A 197 -14.15 -30.74 -0.84
N PHE A 198 -14.94 -29.66 -0.96
CA PHE A 198 -16.03 -29.37 -0.03
C PHE A 198 -17.15 -30.41 -0.10
N VAL A 199 -17.53 -30.87 -1.30
CA VAL A 199 -18.51 -31.96 -1.46
C VAL A 199 -17.98 -33.26 -0.88
N GLY A 200 -16.70 -33.59 -1.15
CA GLY A 200 -16.05 -34.78 -0.58
C GLY A 200 -16.01 -34.74 0.95
N LEU A 201 -15.70 -33.59 1.54
CA LEU A 201 -15.72 -33.38 2.99
C LEU A 201 -17.14 -33.51 3.55
N ALA A 202 -18.14 -32.93 2.88
CA ALA A 202 -19.54 -33.04 3.30
C ALA A 202 -20.02 -34.50 3.28
N VAL A 203 -19.72 -35.26 2.22
CA VAL A 203 -20.03 -36.69 2.13
C VAL A 203 -19.29 -37.49 3.20
N PHE A 204 -18.02 -37.19 3.46
CA PHE A 204 -17.24 -37.84 4.52
C PHE A 204 -17.84 -37.57 5.92
N VAL A 205 -18.21 -36.33 6.20
CA VAL A 205 -18.88 -35.95 7.45
C VAL A 205 -20.21 -36.67 7.59
N ILE A 206 -21.06 -36.67 6.55
CA ILE A 206 -22.34 -37.39 6.54
C ILE A 206 -22.13 -38.89 6.73
N TYR A 207 -21.14 -39.49 6.05
CA TYR A 207 -20.81 -40.91 6.18
C TYR A 207 -20.37 -41.26 7.62
N LYS A 208 -19.47 -40.46 8.21
CA LYS A 208 -19.03 -40.63 9.60
C LYS A 208 -20.16 -40.39 10.59
N PHE A 209 -21.05 -39.44 10.33
CA PHE A 209 -22.24 -39.21 11.15
C PHE A 209 -23.21 -40.39 11.06
N LYS A 210 -23.41 -40.98 9.87
CA LYS A 210 -24.18 -42.23 9.69
C LYS A 210 -23.56 -43.41 10.44
N SER A 211 -22.22 -43.58 10.40
CA SER A 211 -21.58 -44.66 11.16
C SER A 211 -21.66 -44.44 12.68
N ALA A 212 -21.59 -43.19 13.13
CA ALA A 212 -21.74 -42.83 14.54
C ALA A 212 -23.19 -43.07 15.04
N LEU A 213 -24.20 -42.68 14.25
CA LEU A 213 -25.61 -42.91 14.58
C LEU A 213 -25.96 -44.41 14.56
N SER A 214 -25.43 -45.17 13.61
CA SER A 214 -25.62 -46.63 13.53
C SER A 214 -24.99 -47.35 14.73
N SER A 215 -23.81 -46.92 15.18
CA SER A 215 -23.15 -47.47 16.39
C SER A 215 -23.94 -47.16 17.68
N LEU A 216 -24.53 -45.95 17.76
CA LEU A 216 -25.39 -45.54 18.87
C LEU A 216 -26.68 -46.37 18.92
N ILE A 217 -27.33 -46.61 17.77
CA ILE A 217 -28.56 -47.43 17.69
C ILE A 217 -28.27 -48.90 18.01
N HIS A 218 -27.11 -49.44 17.61
CA HIS A 218 -26.69 -50.79 18.01
C HIS A 218 -26.40 -50.94 19.51
N HIS A 219 -25.81 -49.93 20.17
CA HIS A 219 -25.57 -49.98 21.62
C HIS A 219 -26.85 -49.76 22.44
N VAL A 220 -27.76 -48.89 21.99
CA VAL A 220 -29.07 -48.68 22.66
C VAL A 220 -30.02 -49.85 22.42
N GLY A 221 -30.01 -50.48 21.24
CA GLY A 221 -30.81 -51.68 20.94
C GLY A 221 -30.29 -52.98 21.56
N GLY A 222 -29.00 -53.04 21.94
CA GLY A 222 -28.39 -54.19 22.59
C GLY A 222 -28.58 -54.27 24.11
N SER A 223 -28.94 -53.16 24.77
CA SER A 223 -29.11 -53.10 26.23
C SER A 223 -30.54 -53.40 26.71
N ALA A 224 -31.50 -53.63 25.81
CA ALA A 224 -32.91 -53.84 26.16
C ALA A 224 -33.40 -55.29 26.01
N ARG A 225 -32.51 -56.26 25.73
CA ARG A 225 -32.88 -57.66 25.40
C ARG A 225 -32.43 -58.73 26.39
N GLU A 226 -31.78 -58.35 27.47
CA GLU A 226 -31.67 -59.17 28.67
C GLU A 226 -32.45 -58.29 29.67
N GLU A 227 -33.53 -58.68 30.36
CA GLU A 227 -33.63 -59.80 31.28
C GLU A 227 -35.14 -60.09 31.58
N TRP A 228 -35.38 -61.15 32.35
CA TRP A 228 -36.62 -61.70 32.95
C TRP A 228 -37.37 -62.88 32.30
N PRO A 229 -37.70 -63.91 33.11
CA PRO A 229 -37.69 -65.31 32.67
C PRO A 229 -39.04 -66.03 32.93
N LEU A 230 -39.37 -67.10 32.20
CA LEU A 230 -40.34 -68.09 32.72
C LEU A 230 -39.99 -69.52 32.30
N ARG A 231 -39.95 -70.41 33.30
CA ARG A 231 -39.87 -71.87 33.16
C ARG A 231 -41.23 -72.45 32.72
N ALA A 232 -41.13 -73.61 32.07
CA ALA A 232 -42.20 -74.50 31.61
C ALA A 232 -43.09 -75.07 32.74
N PRO A 233 -44.20 -75.76 32.43
CA PRO A 233 -44.14 -77.13 31.86
C PRO A 233 -45.03 -77.33 30.62
N GLY A 234 -44.67 -78.32 29.80
CA GLY A 234 -45.32 -78.60 28.52
C GLY A 234 -46.67 -79.32 28.61
N ASN A 235 -47.46 -79.21 27.55
CA ASN A 235 -47.55 -80.24 26.51
C ASN A 235 -48.32 -79.73 25.26
N ASN A 236 -47.94 -80.30 24.12
CA ASN A 236 -48.23 -80.03 22.71
C ASN A 236 -49.62 -80.56 22.23
N PRO A 237 -50.05 -80.46 20.93
CA PRO A 237 -49.38 -79.86 19.75
C PRO A 237 -50.25 -79.04 18.71
N THR A 238 -49.55 -78.20 17.91
CA THR A 238 -49.65 -77.90 16.43
C THR A 238 -50.97 -77.38 15.78
N VAL A 239 -51.03 -76.46 14.78
CA VAL A 239 -50.08 -75.73 13.89
C VAL A 239 -50.85 -74.69 13.02
N THR A 240 -50.21 -73.53 12.72
CA THR A 240 -50.34 -72.53 11.58
C THR A 240 -51.69 -71.90 11.22
N GLU A 241 -51.85 -70.68 10.69
CA GLU A 241 -51.03 -69.51 10.26
C GLU A 241 -52.04 -68.45 9.69
N ASN A 242 -51.58 -67.22 9.45
CA ASN A 242 -52.22 -66.06 8.76
C ASN A 242 -52.81 -65.00 9.72
N GLU A 243 -52.90 -63.70 9.42
CA GLU A 243 -52.22 -62.77 8.51
C GLU A 243 -52.64 -61.34 8.97
N SER A 244 -51.71 -60.37 8.91
CA SER A 244 -51.91 -58.91 8.74
C SER A 244 -52.92 -58.13 9.61
N THR A 245 -52.47 -57.08 10.32
CA THR A 245 -52.78 -55.67 9.96
C THR A 245 -52.10 -54.61 10.84
N LYS A 246 -52.04 -53.41 10.25
CA LYS A 246 -51.42 -52.13 10.62
C LYS A 246 -52.09 -51.35 11.78
N GLU A 247 -51.22 -50.56 12.42
CA GLU A 247 -51.36 -49.13 12.82
C GLU A 247 -52.16 -48.70 14.09
N ILE A 248 -51.38 -48.19 15.07
CA ILE A 248 -51.43 -46.98 15.95
C ILE A 248 -52.68 -46.05 15.88
N PRO A 249 -52.94 -45.09 16.84
CA PRO A 249 -52.20 -44.71 18.08
C PRO A 249 -53.06 -44.28 19.30
N SER A 250 -52.37 -43.79 20.35
CA SER A 250 -52.64 -42.50 21.04
C SER A 250 -53.35 -42.47 22.41
N TYR A 251 -52.55 -42.04 23.41
CA TYR A 251 -52.75 -41.02 24.48
C TYR A 251 -54.01 -41.02 25.37
N VAL A 252 -53.80 -40.95 26.70
CA VAL A 252 -53.57 -39.70 27.46
C VAL A 252 -52.47 -39.95 28.50
#